data_AF-A0A9D6PUF9-F1
#
_entry.id   AF-A0A9D6PUF9-F1
#
_cell.length_a   1.000
_cell.length_b   1.000
_cell.length_c   1.000
_cell.angle_alpha   90.00
_cell.angle_beta   90.00
_cell.angle_gamma   90.00
#
_symmetry.space_group_name_H-M   'P 1'
#
loop_
_entity.id
_entity.type
_entity.pdbx_description
1 polymer ?
#
loop_
_entity_poly.entity_id
_entity_poly.type
_entity_poly.pdbx_seq_one_letter_code
_entity_poly.pdbx_strand_id
1 'polypeptide(L)' 'MRTTMDIPRDLLEEAKLLCGTRSKTSAVILSLQKLIQMKKIEKLRALRGRLDLRIDLRQLRRDRTAA' A
#
# COMPACT_ATOMS: atom_id res chain seq x y z
N MET A 1 -3.42 22.80 -0.43
CA MET A 1 -4.10 23.63 0.59
C MET A 1 -3.23 23.71 1.82
N ARG A 2 -3.12 24.87 2.48
CA ARG A 2 -2.44 25.01 3.77
C ARG A 2 -3.48 24.93 4.87
N THR A 3 -3.30 24.01 5.81
CA THR A 3 -4.26 23.71 6.88
C THR A 3 -3.53 23.67 8.21
N THR A 4 -4.14 24.20 9.26
CA THR A 4 -3.66 24.06 10.63
C THR A 4 -4.34 22.86 11.28
N MET A 5 -3.56 21.90 11.77
CA MET A 5 -4.04 20.72 12.49
C MET A 5 -3.19 20.54 13.74
N ASP A 6 -3.82 20.15 14.84
CA ASP A 6 -3.11 19.73 16.04
C ASP A 6 -2.79 18.25 15.97
N ILE A 7 -1.50 17.90 16.09
CA ILE A 7 -0.99 16.55 15.93
C ILE A 7 0.05 16.31 17.03
N PRO A 8 0.00 15.17 17.75
CA PRO A 8 1.00 14.83 18.75
C PRO A 8 2.41 14.92 18.17
N ARG A 9 3.29 15.65 18.86
CA ARG A 9 4.67 15.88 18.40
C ARG A 9 5.44 14.57 18.26
N ASP A 10 5.31 13.70 19.24
CA ASP A 10 6.08 12.45 19.32
C ASP A 10 5.75 11.54 18.13
N LEU A 11 4.45 11.41 17.81
CA LEU A 11 3.98 10.67 16.64
C LEU A 11 4.56 11.22 15.33
N LEU A 12 4.63 12.54 15.19
CA LEU A 12 5.12 13.18 13.98
C LEU A 12 6.64 13.04 13.82
N GLU A 13 7.39 13.11 14.92
CA GLU A 13 8.84 12.89 14.90
C GLU A 13 9.19 11.42 14.65
N GLU A 14 8.46 10.48 15.25
CA GLU A 14 8.59 9.05 14.95
C GLU A 14 8.27 8.76 13.48
N ALA A 15 7.16 9.30 12.96
CA ALA A 15 6.81 9.15 11.55
C ALA A 15 7.89 9.71 10.63
N LYS A 16 8.49 10.85 10.96
CA LYS A 16 9.61 11.43 10.18
C LYS A 16 10.85 10.54 10.20
N LEU A 17 11.20 10.00 11.36
CA LEU A 17 12.35 9.10 11.53
C LEU A 17 12.16 7.83 10.71
N LEU A 18 11.03 7.14 10.90
CA LEU A 18 10.71 5.89 10.21
C LEU A 18 10.55 6.06 8.70
N CYS A 19 9.99 7.19 8.26
CA CYS A 19 9.79 7.47 6.84
C CYS A 19 11.00 8.14 6.16
N GLY A 20 12.04 8.52 6.92
CA GLY A 20 13.20 9.25 6.39
C GLY A 20 12.86 10.64 5.81
N THR A 21 11.79 11.28 6.26
CA THR A 21 11.33 12.56 5.70
C THR A 21 11.86 13.74 6.49
N ARG A 22 12.34 14.79 5.79
CA ARG A 22 12.89 16.00 6.42
C ARG A 22 11.82 16.94 6.98
N SER A 23 10.61 16.94 6.42
CA SER A 23 9.55 17.89 6.79
C SER A 23 8.32 17.22 7.39
N LYS A 24 7.66 17.93 8.31
CA LYS A 24 6.38 17.53 8.92
C LYS A 24 5.31 17.28 7.86
N THR A 25 5.22 18.18 6.87
CA THR A 25 4.26 18.07 5.77
C THR A 25 4.52 16.84 4.91
N SER A 26 5.79 16.54 4.61
CA SER A 26 6.16 15.37 3.81
C SER A 26 5.79 14.06 4.49
N ALA A 27 5.99 13.96 5.82
CA ALA A 27 5.57 12.79 6.60
C ALA A 27 4.05 12.54 6.49
N VAL A 28 3.25 13.61 6.63
CA VAL A 28 1.78 13.53 6.54
C VAL A 28 1.31 13.18 5.12
N ILE A 29 1.92 13.77 4.08
CA ILE A 29 1.57 13.44 2.69
C ILE A 29 1.86 11.96 2.41
N LEU A 30 3.04 11.47 2.82
CA LEU A 30 3.44 10.09 2.58
C LEU A 30 2.52 9.10 3.32
N SER A 31 2.17 9.38 4.58
CA SER A 31 1.27 8.51 5.35
C SER A 31 -0.11 8.41 4.72
N LEU A 32 -0.67 9.52 4.25
CA LEU A 32 -1.95 9.54 3.53
C LEU A 32 -1.89 8.77 2.19
N GLN A 33 -0.82 8.97 1.42
CA GLN A 33 -0.61 8.22 0.17
C GLN A 33 -0.53 6.72 0.43
N LYS A 34 0.20 6.30 1.48
CA LYS A 34 0.30 4.89 1.87
C LYS A 34 -1.02 4.31 2.34
N LEU A 35 -1.79 5.05 3.14
CA LEU A 35 -3.12 4.63 3.58
C LEU A 35 -4.05 4.38 2.39
N ILE A 36 -4.09 5.31 1.43
CA ILE A 36 -4.89 5.16 0.20
C ILE A 36 -4.42 3.94 -0.61
N GLN A 37 -3.11 3.75 -0.76
CA GLN A 37 -2.54 2.61 -1.48
C GLN A 37 -2.95 1.28 -0.81
N MET A 38 -2.84 1.19 0.52
CA MET A 38 -3.25 0.02 1.29
C MET A 38 -4.72 -0.30 1.10
N LYS A 39 -5.60 0.70 1.17
CA LYS A 39 -7.05 0.52 0.98
C LYS A 39 -7.41 0.08 -0.45
N LYS A 40 -6.69 0.57 -1.47
CA LYS A 40 -6.87 0.08 -2.85
C LYS A 40 -6.47 -1.39 -2.98
N ILE A 41 -5.35 -1.79 -2.39
CA ILE A 41 -4.90 -3.19 -2.39
C ILE A 41 -5.88 -4.09 -1.63
N GLU A 42 -6.39 -3.64 -0.48
CA GLU A 42 -7.39 -4.35 0.31
C GLU A 42 -8.66 -4.60 -0.52
N LYS A 43 -9.14 -3.58 -1.25
CA LYS A 43 -10.28 -3.74 -2.18
C LYS A 43 -10.01 -4.77 -3.26
N LEU A 44 -8.82 -4.77 -3.86
CA LEU A 44 -8.45 -5.78 -4.87
C LEU A 44 -8.39 -7.19 -4.26
N ARG A 45 -7.81 -7.33 -3.06
CA ARG A 45 -7.75 -8.60 -2.33
C ARG A 45 -9.14 -9.12 -1.98
N ALA A 46 -10.09 -8.26 -1.67
CA ALA A 46 -11.49 -8.65 -1.41
C ALA A 46 -12.22 -9.21 -2.64
N LEU A 47 -11.71 -8.95 -3.85
CA LEU A 47 -12.21 -9.53 -5.09
C LEU A 47 -11.61 -10.91 -5.39
N ARG A 48 -10.61 -11.36 -4.61
CA ARG A 48 -9.97 -12.68 -4.77
C ARG A 48 -11.01 -13.79 -4.64
N GLY A 49 -11.10 -14.65 -5.65
CA GLY A 49 -12.07 -15.75 -5.70
C GLY A 49 -13.44 -15.38 -6.29
N ARG A 50 -13.69 -14.10 -6.60
CA ARG A 50 -14.89 -13.69 -7.38
C ARG A 50 -14.66 -13.71 -8.89
N LEU A 51 -13.40 -13.70 -9.30
CA LEU A 51 -13.03 -13.75 -10.70
C LEU A 51 -12.87 -15.21 -11.12
N ASP A 52 -13.80 -15.71 -11.93
CA ASP A 52 -13.68 -17.01 -12.57
C ASP A 52 -12.64 -16.91 -13.69
N LEU A 53 -11.39 -17.19 -13.32
CA LEU A 53 -10.28 -17.28 -14.26
C LEU A 53 -10.37 -18.65 -14.93
N ARG A 54 -11.02 -18.71 -16.11
CA ARG A 54 -11.09 -19.91 -16.98
C ARG A 54 -9.72 -20.30 -17.53
N ILE A 55 -8.82 -20.74 -16.64
CA ILE A 55 -7.41 -20.99 -16.93
C ILE A 55 -7.03 -22.36 -16.37
N ASP A 56 -6.41 -23.21 -17.19
CA ASP A 56 -5.85 -24.48 -16.73
C ASP A 56 -4.46 -24.27 -16.10
N LEU A 57 -4.43 -24.26 -14.76
CA LEU A 57 -3.20 -24.14 -13.98
C LEU A 57 -2.24 -25.33 -14.18
N ARG A 58 -2.71 -26.50 -14.64
CA ARG A 58 -1.85 -27.66 -14.90
C ARG A 58 -1.06 -27.47 -16.19
N GLN A 59 -1.65 -26.87 -17.21
CA GLN A 59 -0.95 -26.55 -18.45
C GLN A 59 0.17 -25.54 -18.19
N LEU A 60 -0.15 -24.42 -17.54
CA LEU A 60 0.83 -23.35 -17.23
C LEU A 60 2.03 -23.81 -16.38
N ARG A 61 1.84 -24.79 -15.49
CA ARG A 61 2.92 -25.30 -14.63
C ARG A 61 3.84 -26.29 -15.35
N ARG A 62 3.34 -27.01 -16.37
CA ARG A 62 4.17 -27.92 -17.16
C ARG A 62 5.24 -27.15 -17.94
N ASP A 63 4.87 -26.05 -18.59
CA ASP A 63 5.79 -25.23 -19.39
C ASP A 63 6.94 -24.63 -18.56
N ARG A 64 6.71 -24.38 -17.26
CA ARG A 64 7.71 -23.80 -16.36
C ARG A 64 8.72 -24.80 -15.78
N THR A 65 8.40 -26.09 -15.81
CA THR A 65 9.20 -27.16 -15.18
C THR A 65 9.81 -28.11 -16.21
N ALA A 66 9.58 -27.84 -17.50
CA ALA A 66 10.11 -28.61 -18.63
C ALA A 66 11.49 -28.11 -19.12
N ALA A 67 12.25 -27.43 -18.25
CA ALA A 67 13.63 -27.02 -18.50
C ALA A 67 14.58 -27.77 -17.56
#